data_AF-A0A7S0XN03-F1
#
_entry.id   AF-A0A7S0XN03-F1
#
_cell.length_a   1.000
_cell.length_b   1.000
_cell.length_c   1.000
_cell.angle_alpha   90.00
_cell.angle_beta   90.00
_cell.angle_gamma   90.00
#
_symmetry.space_group_name_H-M   'P 1'
#
loop_
_entity.id
_entity.type
_entity.pdbx_description
1 polymer ?
#
loop_
_entity_poly.entity_id
_entity_poly.type
_entity_poly.pdbx_seq_one_letter_code
_entity_poly.pdbx_strand_id
1 'polypeptide(L)'
;MDGGVDILMIETIFDTLNAKAAIYAVLDVFEARKVRLPVFISGTIVDQSGRTLSGQTTEAFYAAIRHVRPFAVGLNCALGAKDMFKFLQRLSVTAECYILAYPNAGLPNEMGEYDQPPVEFAQE
;
A
#
# COMPACT_ATOMS: atom_id res chain seq x y z
N MET A 1 8.13 17.55 2.85
CA MET A 1 7.83 18.09 4.19
C MET A 1 7.68 19.60 4.15
N ASP A 2 8.64 20.34 3.60
CA ASP A 2 8.61 21.82 3.55
C ASP A 2 7.39 22.41 2.79
N GLY A 3 6.77 21.62 1.91
CA GLY A 3 5.49 21.96 1.28
C GLY A 3 4.26 21.89 2.20
N GLY A 4 4.43 21.66 3.50
CA GLY A 4 3.32 21.64 4.47
C GLY A 4 2.43 20.40 4.42
N VAL A 5 2.96 19.26 3.97
CA VAL A 5 2.21 18.00 3.90
C VAL A 5 1.91 17.44 5.30
N ASP A 6 0.71 16.92 5.50
CA ASP A 6 0.30 16.31 6.77
C ASP A 6 0.77 14.86 6.92
N ILE A 7 0.98 14.15 5.80
CA ILE A 7 1.38 12.74 5.76
C ILE A 7 2.48 12.51 4.72
N LEU A 8 3.24 11.44 4.90
CA LEU A 8 4.11 10.88 3.85
C LEU A 8 3.56 9.52 3.44
N MET A 9 3.40 9.29 2.13
CA MET A 9 2.92 8.02 1.60
C MET A 9 3.98 7.39 0.70
N ILE A 10 4.34 6.14 1.00
CA ILE A 10 5.19 5.31 0.15
C ILE A 10 4.28 4.25 -0.46
N GLU A 11 3.97 4.39 -1.74
CA GLU A 11 2.94 3.59 -2.40
C GLU A 11 3.42 2.83 -3.63
N THR A 12 2.54 1.97 -4.15
CA THR A 12 2.80 1.13 -5.31
C THR A 12 4.06 0.29 -5.14
N ILE A 13 4.24 -0.22 -3.92
CA ILE A 13 5.42 -1.00 -3.56
C ILE A 13 5.26 -2.42 -4.10
N PHE A 14 6.08 -2.77 -5.08
CA PHE A 14 6.22 -4.13 -5.60
C PHE A 14 7.51 -4.81 -5.15
N ASP A 15 8.50 -4.05 -4.64
CA ASP A 15 9.76 -4.54 -4.08
C ASP A 15 10.04 -3.98 -2.67
N THR A 16 10.36 -4.88 -1.76
CA THR A 16 10.49 -4.55 -0.33
C THR A 16 11.83 -3.92 0.01
N LEU A 17 12.88 -4.17 -0.77
CA LEU A 17 14.16 -3.48 -0.58
C LEU A 17 14.05 -2.01 -0.98
N ASN A 18 13.36 -1.74 -2.09
CA ASN A 18 13.05 -0.38 -2.54
C ASN A 18 12.22 0.37 -1.49
N ALA A 19 11.19 -0.28 -0.94
CA ALA A 19 10.42 0.30 0.16
C ALA A 19 11.29 0.59 1.39
N LYS A 20 12.18 -0.33 1.79
CA LYS A 20 13.08 -0.13 2.92
C LYS A 20 14.06 1.02 2.69
N ALA A 21 14.54 1.22 1.47
CA ALA A 21 15.37 2.37 1.13
C ALA A 21 14.60 3.69 1.29
N ALA A 22 13.35 3.76 0.80
CA ALA A 22 12.50 4.94 0.96
C ALA A 22 12.16 5.20 2.45
N ILE A 23 11.81 4.15 3.19
CA ILE A 23 11.58 4.19 4.64
C ILE A 23 12.80 4.73 5.36
N TYR A 24 13.99 4.22 5.05
CA TYR A 24 15.24 4.65 5.68
C TYR A 24 15.47 6.15 5.46
N ALA A 25 15.31 6.62 4.23
CA ALA A 25 15.44 8.05 3.91
C ALA A 25 14.43 8.91 4.68
N VAL A 26 13.18 8.46 4.83
CA VAL A 26 12.16 9.16 5.63
C VAL A 26 12.58 9.23 7.11
N LEU A 27 13.05 8.12 7.68
CA LEU A 27 13.46 8.05 9.08
C LEU A 27 14.71 8.91 9.36
N ASP A 28 15.66 8.94 8.44
CA ASP A 28 16.87 9.78 8.54
C ASP A 28 16.51 11.29 8.56
N VAL A 29 15.59 11.70 7.69
CA VAL A 29 15.07 13.08 7.69
C VAL A 29 14.30 13.41 8.98
N PHE A 30 13.50 12.47 9.48
CA PHE A 30 12.78 12.64 10.75
C PHE A 30 13.74 12.83 11.93
N GLU A 31 14.82 12.06 11.98
CA GLU A 31 15.86 12.18 13.00
C GLU A 31 16.58 13.53 12.90
N ALA A 32 17.07 13.89 11.70
CA ALA A 32 17.79 15.14 11.48
C ALA A 32 16.96 16.39 11.83
N ARG A 33 15.64 16.35 11.56
CA ARG A 33 14.73 17.48 11.78
C ARG A 33 13.96 17.40 13.10
N LYS A 34 14.12 16.33 13.89
CA LYS A 34 13.40 16.08 15.15
C LYS A 34 11.87 16.20 15.01
N VAL A 35 11.33 15.68 13.92
CA VAL A 35 9.89 15.72 13.60
C VAL A 35 9.46 14.37 13.05
N ARG A 36 8.23 13.95 13.33
CA ARG A 36 7.66 12.71 12.79
C ARG A 36 6.26 12.98 12.25
N LEU A 37 6.11 12.89 10.93
CA LEU A 37 4.79 12.87 10.29
C LEU A 37 4.25 11.43 10.27
N PRO A 38 2.92 11.23 10.22
CA PRO A 38 2.34 9.93 9.89
C PRO A 38 2.89 9.40 8.56
N VAL A 39 3.29 8.12 8.56
CA VAL A 39 3.80 7.42 7.36
C VAL A 39 2.80 6.35 6.95
N PHE A 40 2.33 6.43 5.72
CA PHE A 40 1.42 5.49 5.09
C PHE A 40 2.25 4.62 4.15
N ILE A 41 2.03 3.30 4.19
CA ILE A 41 2.77 2.36 3.35
C ILE A 41 1.78 1.50 2.57
N SER A 42 1.81 1.57 1.24
CA SER A 42 0.91 0.82 0.37
C SER A 42 1.68 -0.11 -0.57
N GLY A 43 1.37 -1.39 -0.48
CA GLY A 43 1.89 -2.42 -1.37
C GLY A 43 1.01 -2.63 -2.60
N THR A 44 1.58 -3.21 -3.65
CA THR A 44 0.82 -3.67 -4.81
C THR A 44 1.03 -5.17 -4.98
N ILE A 45 -0.09 -5.89 -4.94
CA ILE A 45 -0.17 -7.30 -5.29
C ILE A 45 -0.48 -7.38 -6.77
N VAL A 46 0.38 -8.03 -7.55
CA VAL A 46 0.36 -7.91 -9.01
C VAL A 46 -0.73 -8.77 -9.67
N ASP A 47 -1.20 -9.80 -8.98
CA ASP A 47 -2.22 -10.73 -9.50
C ASP A 47 -2.92 -11.53 -8.38
N GLN A 48 -3.72 -12.51 -8.79
CA GLN A 48 -4.48 -13.40 -7.91
C GLN A 48 -3.60 -14.33 -7.05
N SER A 49 -2.28 -14.40 -7.28
CA SER A 49 -1.36 -15.18 -6.42
C SER A 49 -1.25 -14.62 -5.01
N GLY A 50 -1.64 -13.34 -4.81
CA GLY A 50 -1.54 -12.69 -3.51
C GLY A 50 -0.13 -12.29 -3.14
N ARG A 51 0.75 -12.10 -4.14
CA ARG A 51 2.15 -11.74 -3.94
C ARG A 51 2.52 -10.41 -4.60
N THR A 52 3.46 -9.71 -3.97
CA THR A 52 4.20 -8.62 -4.62
C THR A 52 5.04 -9.17 -5.77
N LEU A 53 5.58 -8.31 -6.63
CA LEU A 53 6.50 -8.73 -7.71
C LEU A 53 7.75 -9.43 -7.17
N SER A 54 8.19 -9.05 -5.96
CA SER A 54 9.26 -9.71 -5.21
C SER A 54 8.86 -11.05 -4.53
N GLY A 55 7.61 -11.50 -4.72
CA GLY A 55 7.12 -12.80 -4.27
C GLY A 55 6.59 -12.85 -2.84
N GLN A 56 6.46 -11.72 -2.14
CA GLN A 56 6.00 -11.68 -0.75
C GLN A 56 4.49 -11.67 -0.65
N THR A 57 3.92 -12.43 0.29
CA THR A 57 2.51 -12.24 0.68
C THR A 57 2.33 -10.92 1.42
N THR A 58 1.09 -10.46 1.57
CA THR A 58 0.75 -9.23 2.34
C THR A 58 1.27 -9.26 3.77
N GLU A 59 1.20 -10.41 4.45
CA GLU A 59 1.67 -10.57 5.83
C GLU A 59 3.19 -10.55 5.90
N ALA A 60 3.87 -11.21 4.94
CA ALA A 60 5.32 -11.19 4.85
C ALA A 60 5.85 -9.79 4.55
N PHE A 61 5.16 -9.05 3.67
CA PHE A 61 5.45 -7.65 3.39
C PHE A 61 5.31 -6.81 4.67
N TYR A 62 4.17 -6.91 5.38
CA TYR A 62 3.98 -6.18 6.63
C TYR A 62 5.02 -6.53 7.69
N ALA A 63 5.32 -7.82 7.89
CA ALA A 63 6.35 -8.26 8.83
C ALA A 63 7.73 -7.64 8.52
N ALA A 64 8.05 -7.43 7.24
CA ALA A 64 9.30 -6.82 6.82
C ALA A 64 9.38 -5.31 7.13
N ILE A 65 8.25 -4.61 7.23
CA ILE A 65 8.17 -3.15 7.44
C ILE A 65 7.63 -2.73 8.82
N ARG A 66 7.05 -3.64 9.61
CA ARG A 66 6.35 -3.30 10.87
C ARG A 66 7.22 -2.55 11.89
N HIS A 67 8.53 -2.76 11.85
CA HIS A 67 9.51 -2.06 12.70
C HIS A 67 9.46 -0.53 12.56
N VAL A 68 8.93 -0.03 11.44
CA VAL A 68 8.78 1.41 11.16
C VAL A 68 7.60 2.01 11.89
N ARG A 69 6.66 1.19 12.40
CA ARG A 69 5.39 1.60 13.00
C ARG A 69 4.64 2.58 12.09
N PRO A 70 4.22 2.12 10.89
CA PRO A 70 3.44 2.97 10.00
C PRO A 70 2.13 3.37 10.68
N PHE A 71 1.61 4.53 10.31
CA PHE A 71 0.29 4.96 10.75
C PHE A 71 -0.79 4.09 10.11
N ALA A 72 -0.63 3.79 8.82
CA ALA A 72 -1.51 2.91 8.08
C ALA A 72 -0.73 2.06 7.07
N VAL A 73 -1.20 0.84 6.82
CA VAL A 73 -0.69 -0.06 5.79
C VAL A 73 -1.81 -0.55 4.90
N GLY A 74 -1.56 -0.72 3.61
CA GLY A 74 -2.61 -1.11 2.69
C GLY A 74 -2.16 -1.64 1.37
N LEU A 75 -3.14 -1.72 0.48
CA LEU A 75 -2.97 -2.14 -0.90
C LEU A 75 -3.55 -1.12 -1.87
N ASN A 76 -2.87 -0.98 -3.01
CA ASN A 76 -3.34 -0.15 -4.11
C ASN A 76 -2.99 -0.72 -5.47
N CYS A 77 -3.73 -0.25 -6.47
CA CYS A 77 -3.52 -0.60 -7.87
C CYS A 77 -3.66 -2.11 -8.16
N ALA A 78 -3.36 -2.49 -9.39
CA ALA A 78 -3.33 -3.83 -10.00
C ALA A 78 -4.66 -4.62 -10.00
N LEU A 79 -5.40 -4.59 -8.90
CA LEU A 79 -6.62 -5.35 -8.69
C LEU A 79 -7.82 -4.42 -8.50
N GLY A 80 -8.99 -4.90 -8.92
CA GLY A 80 -10.27 -4.32 -8.54
C GLY A 80 -10.61 -4.54 -7.07
N ALA A 81 -11.63 -3.84 -6.57
CA ALA A 81 -12.04 -3.87 -5.16
C ALA A 81 -12.38 -5.29 -4.69
N LYS A 82 -13.23 -5.99 -5.45
CA LYS A 82 -13.60 -7.39 -5.19
C LYS A 82 -12.41 -8.34 -5.05
N ASP A 83 -11.41 -8.20 -5.92
CA ASP A 83 -10.24 -9.06 -5.93
C ASP A 83 -9.24 -8.72 -4.81
N MET A 84 -9.12 -7.44 -4.48
CA MET A 84 -8.24 -6.93 -3.44
C MET A 84 -8.73 -7.30 -2.03
N PHE A 85 -10.06 -7.39 -1.84
CA PHE A 85 -10.70 -7.56 -0.53
C PHE A 85 -10.11 -8.71 0.31
N LYS A 86 -9.91 -9.89 -0.28
CA LYS A 86 -9.36 -11.06 0.45
C LYS A 86 -7.93 -10.83 0.97
N PHE A 87 -7.13 -10.02 0.27
CA PHE A 87 -5.77 -9.70 0.68
C PHE A 87 -5.77 -8.63 1.77
N LEU A 88 -6.68 -7.67 1.70
CA LEU A 88 -6.93 -6.71 2.77
C LEU A 88 -7.41 -7.39 4.06
N GLN A 89 -8.30 -8.37 3.96
CA GLN A 89 -8.75 -9.14 5.13
C GLN A 89 -7.58 -9.87 5.83
N ARG A 90 -6.67 -10.46 5.06
CA ARG A 90 -5.47 -11.11 5.61
C ARG A 90 -4.53 -10.11 6.27
N LEU A 91 -4.32 -8.98 5.60
CA LEU A 91 -3.51 -7.89 6.14
C LEU A 91 -4.12 -7.29 7.41
N SER A 92 -5.45 -7.11 7.47
CA SER A 92 -6.15 -6.53 8.62
C SER A 92 -6.08 -7.36 9.89
N VAL A 93 -5.91 -8.68 9.76
CA VAL A 93 -5.69 -9.57 10.91
C VAL A 93 -4.25 -9.48 11.42
N THR A 94 -3.29 -9.14 10.56
CA THR A 94 -1.85 -9.14 10.89
C THR A 94 -1.34 -7.76 11.30
N ALA A 95 -1.91 -6.70 10.74
CA ALA A 95 -1.44 -5.34 10.93
C ALA A 95 -1.79 -4.79 12.32
N GLU A 96 -0.81 -4.16 12.96
CA GLU A 96 -0.93 -3.48 14.25
C GLU A 96 -1.27 -1.98 14.09
N CYS A 97 -1.69 -1.57 12.89
CA CYS A 97 -1.97 -0.19 12.49
C CYS A 97 -3.24 -0.09 11.64
N TYR A 98 -3.63 1.11 11.22
CA TYR A 98 -4.79 1.28 10.35
C TYR A 98 -4.60 0.58 9.00
N ILE A 99 -5.72 0.17 8.40
CA ILE A 99 -5.76 -0.39 7.05
C ILE A 99 -6.24 0.69 6.09
N LEU A 100 -5.61 0.75 4.92
CA LEU A 100 -6.03 1.60 3.80
C LEU A 100 -6.15 0.77 2.52
N ALA A 101 -7.01 1.20 1.60
CA ALA A 101 -7.22 0.54 0.33
C ALA A 101 -7.67 1.54 -0.72
N TYR A 102 -7.09 1.46 -1.91
CA TYR A 102 -7.53 2.22 -3.07
C TYR A 102 -7.31 1.38 -4.34
N PRO A 103 -8.26 0.47 -4.63
CA PRO A 103 -8.20 -0.45 -5.76
C PRO A 103 -8.45 0.27 -7.10
N ASN A 104 -8.16 -0.42 -8.18
CA ASN A 104 -8.52 0.03 -9.52
C ASN A 104 -10.02 -0.16 -9.77
N ALA A 105 -10.57 0.62 -10.71
CA ALA A 105 -11.94 0.46 -11.22
C ALA A 105 -12.05 -0.78 -12.14
N GLY A 106 -11.81 -1.96 -11.58
CA GLY A 106 -11.68 -3.22 -12.30
C GLY A 106 -10.28 -3.41 -12.89
N LEU A 107 -10.15 -4.40 -13.79
CA LEU A 107 -8.95 -4.57 -14.61
C LEU A 107 -9.03 -3.67 -15.86
N PRO A 108 -7.90 -3.16 -16.36
CA PRO A 108 -7.91 -2.37 -17.59
C PRO A 108 -8.33 -3.23 -18.78
N ASN A 109 -9.10 -2.65 -19.70
CA ASN A 109 -9.45 -3.29 -20.97
C ASN A 109 -8.27 -3.27 -21.96
N GLU A 110 -8.46 -3.82 -23.16
CA GLU A 110 -7.40 -3.90 -24.19
C GLU A 110 -6.87 -2.53 -24.66
N MET A 111 -7.65 -1.45 -24.43
CA MET A 111 -7.26 -0.07 -24.71
C MET A 111 -6.60 0.63 -23.51
N GLY A 112 -6.49 -0.06 -22.36
CA GLY A 112 -5.95 0.49 -21.11
C GLY A 112 -6.93 1.32 -20.30
N GLU A 113 -8.23 1.29 -20.63
CA GLU A 113 -9.28 2.03 -19.94
C GLU A 113 -9.92 1.19 -18.82
N TYR A 114 -10.58 1.84 -17.87
CA TYR A 114 -11.28 1.19 -16.76
C TYR A 114 -12.78 1.37 -16.92
N ASP A 115 -13.47 0.28 -17.22
CA ASP A 115 -14.89 0.29 -17.60
C ASP A 115 -15.83 0.21 -16.39
N GLN A 116 -15.33 -0.05 -15.18
CA GLN A 116 -16.17 -0.19 -13.98
C GLN A 116 -16.80 1.17 -13.59
N PRO A 117 -18.13 1.30 -13.57
CA PRO A 117 -18.80 2.55 -13.20
C PRO A 117 -18.62 2.90 -11.71
N PRO A 118 -18.67 4.19 -11.33
CA PRO A 118 -18.52 4.61 -9.94
C PRO A 118 -19.52 3.98 -8.95
N VAL A 119 -20.76 3.75 -9.40
CA VAL A 119 -21.81 3.12 -8.57
C VAL A 119 -21.48 1.66 -8.28
N GLU A 120 -20.92 0.95 -9.26
CA GLU A 120 -20.50 -0.44 -9.09
C GLU A 120 -19.27 -0.51 -8.18
N PHE A 121 -18.26 0.33 -8.44
CA PHE A 121 -17.05 0.39 -7.61
C PHE A 121 -17.37 0.69 -6.13
N ALA A 122 -18.33 1.58 -5.85
CA ALA A 122 -18.71 1.94 -4.49
C ALA A 122 -19.46 0.83 -3.74
N GLN A 123 -19.97 -0.19 -4.43
CA GLN A 123 -20.69 -1.32 -3.83
C GLN A 123 -19.77 -2.50 -3.49
N GLU A 124 -18.58 -2.58 -4.08
CA GLU A 124 -17.57 -3.61 -3.85
C GLU A 124 -16.68 -3.33 -2.63
#